data_AF-A0A1I2HR27-F1
#
_entry.id   AF-A0A1I2HR27-F1
#
_cell.length_a   1.000
_cell.length_b   1.000
_cell.length_c   1.000
_cell.angle_alpha   90.00
_cell.angle_beta   90.00
_cell.angle_gamma   90.00
#
_symmetry.space_group_name_H-M   'P 1'
#
loop_
_entity.id
_entity.type
_entity.pdbx_description
1 polymer ?
#
loop_
_entity_poly.entity_id
_entity_poly.type
_entity_poly.pdbx_seq_one_letter_code
_entity_poly.pdbx_strand_id
1 'polypeptide(L)'
;MKMDIVLSKNQVVRVSRLAMRGQRGFALGELLLALAVVGIIVAGLFVTFTGLRGTVGANDVGDKIMMMVADIQKNWRTSNSFATVSAAEINKLSLIRSPLNYDGTNLKDGWGNVMSINGSATSFALTIGGSTFPIQQDDCASLVARLSPVANAIRIGADAAAAGGAISGGSLYKSGATITQSGLTTGCSASNPIIAAQFRF
;
A
#
# COMPACT_ATOMS: atom_id res chain seq x y z
N MET A 1 23.77 32.33 -15.60
CA MET A 1 23.48 31.51 -16.80
C MET A 1 22.29 32.12 -17.50
N LYS A 2 22.48 32.62 -18.71
CA LYS A 2 21.49 33.33 -19.52
C LYS A 2 20.90 32.31 -20.49
N MET A 3 19.60 32.09 -20.43
CA MET A 3 18.91 31.03 -21.16
C MET A 3 18.18 31.67 -22.34
N ASP A 4 18.75 31.52 -23.53
CA ASP A 4 18.22 32.06 -24.78
C ASP A 4 17.08 31.17 -25.30
N ILE A 5 15.88 31.75 -25.37
CA ILE A 5 14.70 31.13 -25.97
C ILE A 5 14.75 31.39 -27.48
N VAL A 6 15.07 30.35 -28.25
CA VAL A 6 15.04 30.37 -29.71
C VAL A 6 13.61 30.07 -30.19
N LEU A 7 12.94 31.10 -30.69
CA LEU A 7 11.62 31.01 -31.33
C LEU A 7 11.76 30.45 -32.75
N SER A 8 11.28 29.22 -32.96
CA SER A 8 11.29 28.53 -34.26
C SER A 8 10.02 28.81 -35.08
N LYS A 9 10.22 29.64 -36.10
CA LYS A 9 9.57 29.76 -37.43
C LYS A 9 8.19 29.10 -37.69
N ASN A 10 7.24 29.98 -38.03
CA ASN A 10 6.32 29.93 -39.19
C ASN A 10 5.95 28.55 -39.76
N GLN A 11 4.78 28.06 -39.35
CA GLN A 11 4.07 26.98 -40.04
C GLN A 11 2.95 27.60 -40.90
N VAL A 12 3.10 27.49 -42.22
CA VAL A 12 2.11 27.89 -43.22
C VAL A 12 0.88 26.99 -43.08
N VAL A 13 -0.24 27.57 -42.64
CA VAL A 13 -1.53 26.87 -42.55
C VAL A 13 -2.10 26.72 -43.96
N ARG A 14 -1.90 25.55 -44.58
CA ARG A 14 -2.62 25.15 -45.79
C ARG A 14 -4.03 24.72 -45.42
N VAL A 15 -5.02 25.57 -45.68
CA VAL A 15 -6.44 25.24 -45.60
C VAL A 15 -6.77 24.28 -46.75
N SER A 16 -6.77 22.98 -46.44
CA SER A 16 -7.17 21.93 -47.37
C SER A 16 -8.69 21.93 -47.47
N ARG A 17 -9.23 22.10 -48.69
CA ARG A 17 -10.67 22.05 -48.96
C ARG A 17 -11.19 20.66 -48.59
N LEU A 18 -12.04 20.60 -47.57
CA LEU A 18 -12.76 19.41 -47.15
C LEU A 18 -13.71 18.97 -48.27
N ALA A 19 -13.36 17.88 -48.95
CA ALA A 19 -14.28 17.14 -49.79
C ALA A 19 -15.41 16.60 -48.90
N MET A 20 -16.65 17.02 -49.17
CA MET A 20 -17.85 16.45 -48.55
C MET A 20 -17.96 14.98 -48.93
N ARG A 21 -17.42 14.10 -48.09
CA ARG A 21 -17.72 12.67 -48.13
C ARG A 21 -19.15 12.48 -47.65
N GLY A 22 -19.98 11.89 -48.51
CA GLY A 22 -21.37 11.56 -48.20
C GLY A 22 -21.46 10.78 -46.88
N GLN A 23 -22.22 11.33 -45.94
CA GLN A 23 -22.57 10.68 -44.69
C GLN A 23 -23.46 9.49 -45.02
N ARG A 24 -22.86 8.30 -45.16
CA ARG A 24 -23.62 7.06 -45.08
C ARG A 24 -24.10 6.95 -43.64
N GLY A 25 -25.41 7.08 -43.44
CA GLY A 25 -26.03 6.93 -42.14
C GLY A 25 -25.62 5.59 -41.55
N PHE A 26 -24.88 5.61 -40.44
CA PHE A 26 -24.56 4.42 -39.68
C PHE A 26 -25.89 3.78 -39.26
N ALA A 27 -26.12 2.55 -39.70
CA ALA A 27 -27.28 1.80 -39.27
C ALA A 27 -27.19 1.66 -37.74
N LEU A 28 -28.31 1.92 -37.05
CA LEU A 28 -28.40 1.97 -35.58
C LEU A 28 -27.79 0.72 -34.90
N GLY A 29 -27.76 -0.42 -35.61
CA GLY A 29 -27.11 -1.66 -35.18
C GLY A 29 -25.57 -1.61 -35.10
N GLU A 30 -24.87 -0.90 -35.99
CA GLU A 30 -23.40 -0.78 -35.92
C GLU A 30 -22.95 0.06 -34.71
N LEU A 31 -23.75 1.06 -34.32
CA LEU A 31 -23.44 1.89 -33.15
C LEU A 31 -23.62 1.12 -31.83
N LEU A 32 -24.61 0.24 -31.74
CA LEU A 32 -24.80 -0.67 -30.60
C LEU A 32 -23.65 -1.68 -30.49
N LEU A 33 -23.20 -2.24 -31.61
CA LEU A 33 -22.06 -3.17 -31.61
C LEU A 33 -20.76 -2.47 -31.18
N ALA A 34 -20.51 -1.25 -31.67
CA ALA A 34 -19.34 -0.47 -31.28
C ALA A 34 -19.32 -0.14 -29.78
N LEU A 35 -20.47 0.22 -29.20
CA LEU A 35 -20.60 0.48 -27.75
C LEU A 35 -20.33 -0.77 -26.91
N ALA A 36 -20.80 -1.94 -27.34
CA ALA A 36 -20.54 -3.20 -26.65
C ALA A 36 -19.04 -3.54 -26.62
N VAL A 37 -18.33 -3.34 -27.73
CA VAL A 37 -16.87 -3.58 -27.80
C VAL A 37 -16.11 -2.61 -26.89
N VAL A 38 -16.47 -1.33 -26.89
CA VAL A 38 -15.84 -0.33 -26.00
C VAL A 38 -16.10 -0.68 -24.52
N GLY A 39 -17.31 -1.14 -24.18
CA GLY A 39 -17.64 -1.58 -22.82
C GLY A 39 -16.77 -2.75 -22.33
N ILE A 40 -16.52 -3.73 -23.20
CA ILE A 40 -15.65 -4.88 -22.87
C ILE A 40 -14.19 -4.43 -22.68
N ILE A 41 -13.70 -3.53 -23.52
CA ILE A 41 -12.32 -3.01 -23.41
C ILE A 41 -12.16 -2.23 -22.10
N VAL A 42 -13.11 -1.36 -21.74
CA VAL A 42 -13.06 -0.60 -20.49
C VAL A 42 -13.15 -1.51 -19.26
N ALA A 43 -14.01 -2.54 -19.30
CA ALA A 43 -14.10 -3.52 -18.23
C ALA A 43 -12.80 -4.34 -18.07
N GLY A 44 -12.19 -4.76 -19.19
CA GLY A 44 -10.90 -5.45 -19.20
C GLY A 44 -9.76 -4.58 -18.65
N LEU A 45 -9.76 -3.28 -18.99
CA LEU A 45 -8.81 -2.32 -18.45
C LEU A 45 -8.97 -2.08 -16.94
N PHE A 46 -10.19 -2.16 -16.40
CA PHE A 46 -10.42 -2.04 -14.96
C PHE A 46 -9.78 -3.19 -14.16
N VAL A 47 -9.83 -4.42 -14.70
CA VAL A 47 -9.17 -5.57 -14.07
C VAL A 47 -7.66 -5.41 -14.12
N THR A 48 -7.07 -4.91 -15.22
CA THR A 48 -5.62 -4.69 -15.31
C THR A 48 -5.12 -3.46 -14.56
N PHE A 49 -5.94 -2.41 -14.38
CA PHE A 49 -5.56 -1.21 -13.62
C PHE A 49 -5.37 -1.49 -12.12
N THR A 50 -6.08 -2.49 -11.57
CA THR A 50 -5.81 -2.94 -10.20
C THR A 50 -4.43 -3.58 -10.08
N GLY A 51 -3.91 -4.20 -11.14
CA GLY A 51 -2.53 -4.71 -11.23
C GLY A 51 -1.46 -3.63 -11.47
N LEU A 52 -1.80 -2.51 -12.13
CA LEU A 52 -0.88 -1.40 -12.41
C LEU A 52 -0.62 -0.47 -11.20
N ARG A 53 -1.35 -0.63 -10.09
CA ARG A 53 -0.88 -0.13 -8.78
C ARG A 53 0.36 -0.86 -8.26
N GLY A 54 0.85 -1.88 -8.99
CA GLY A 54 1.98 -2.76 -8.68
C GLY A 54 3.37 -2.12 -8.61
N THR A 55 3.48 -0.83 -8.29
CA THR A 55 4.74 -0.22 -7.81
C THR A 55 4.45 0.85 -6.78
N VAL A 56 3.50 0.58 -5.86
CA VAL A 56 3.65 1.18 -4.54
C VAL A 56 4.98 0.65 -4.01
N GLY A 57 6.03 1.46 -4.07
CA GLY A 57 7.33 1.03 -3.56
C GLY A 57 7.16 0.62 -2.11
N ALA A 58 7.65 -0.55 -1.71
CA ALA A 58 7.70 -0.97 -0.31
C ALA A 58 8.29 0.12 0.60
N ASN A 59 9.13 0.99 0.02
CA ASN A 59 9.63 2.21 0.63
C ASN A 59 8.54 3.22 1.02
N ASP A 60 7.60 3.55 0.13
CA ASP A 60 6.51 4.50 0.43
C ASP A 60 5.53 3.91 1.46
N VAL A 61 5.16 2.63 1.32
CA VAL A 61 4.36 1.93 2.35
C VAL A 61 5.08 1.98 3.70
N GLY A 62 6.36 1.61 3.72
CA GLY A 62 7.19 1.64 4.92
C GLY A 62 7.22 3.02 5.56
N ASP A 63 7.43 4.08 4.78
CA ASP A 63 7.48 5.45 5.28
C ASP A 63 6.14 5.90 5.87
N LYS A 64 5.00 5.57 5.25
CA LYS A 64 3.69 5.89 5.82
C LYS A 64 3.38 5.10 7.08
N ILE A 65 3.79 3.83 7.16
CA ILE A 65 3.64 3.04 8.38
C ILE A 65 4.49 3.62 9.50
N MET A 66 5.73 4.03 9.20
CA MET A 66 6.61 4.67 10.17
C MET A 66 6.04 6.00 10.69
N MET A 67 5.48 6.83 9.79
CA MET A 67 4.77 8.06 10.19
C MET A 67 3.54 7.74 11.06
N MET A 68 2.75 6.74 10.68
CA MET A 68 1.58 6.31 11.46
C MET A 68 1.99 5.79 12.85
N VAL A 69 3.05 4.98 12.95
CA VAL A 69 3.60 4.49 14.23
C VAL A 69 4.05 5.66 15.11
N ALA A 70 4.75 6.64 14.54
CA ALA A 70 5.18 7.83 15.26
C ALA A 70 3.98 8.68 15.74
N ASP A 71 2.96 8.86 14.90
CA ASP A 71 1.75 9.59 15.26
C ASP A 71 0.91 8.85 16.33
N ILE A 72 0.87 7.51 16.30
CA ILE A 72 0.26 6.70 17.37
C ILE A 72 1.02 6.90 18.67
N GLN A 73 2.35 6.79 18.64
CA GLN A 73 3.17 7.04 19.83
C GLN A 73 2.93 8.45 20.37
N LYS A 74 2.88 9.47 19.51
CA LYS A 74 2.62 10.85 19.92
C LYS A 74 1.26 11.01 20.60
N ASN A 75 0.19 10.45 20.03
CA ASN A 75 -1.17 10.66 20.52
C ASN A 75 -1.51 9.83 21.77
N TRP A 76 -0.98 8.61 21.90
CA TRP A 76 -1.29 7.72 23.03
C TRP A 76 -0.28 7.78 24.18
N ARG A 77 0.91 8.37 23.97
CA ARG A 77 1.90 8.55 25.04
C ARG A 77 1.42 9.49 26.14
N THR A 78 0.59 10.46 25.83
CA THR A 78 0.02 11.40 26.81
C THR A 78 -0.85 10.69 27.85
N SER A 79 -1.53 9.60 27.45
CA SER A 79 -2.35 8.77 28.33
C SER A 79 -1.60 7.60 28.97
N ASN A 80 -0.30 7.45 28.67
CA ASN A 80 0.54 6.33 29.12
C ASN A 80 -0.07 4.94 28.87
N SER A 81 -0.87 4.81 27.81
CA SER A 81 -1.57 3.57 27.47
C SER A 81 -1.90 3.52 26.00
N PHE A 82 -1.68 2.36 25.38
CA PHE A 82 -2.12 2.08 24.01
C PHE A 82 -3.41 1.25 23.95
N ALA A 83 -4.09 0.99 25.06
CA ALA A 83 -5.18 0.00 25.10
C ALA A 83 -6.33 0.28 24.12
N THR A 84 -6.53 1.54 23.73
CA THR A 84 -7.56 1.97 22.78
C THR A 84 -7.08 2.06 21.34
N VAL A 85 -5.79 1.78 21.05
CA VAL A 85 -5.26 1.78 19.68
C VAL A 85 -5.97 0.70 18.86
N SER A 86 -6.67 1.16 17.83
CA SER A 86 -7.36 0.34 16.83
C SER A 86 -7.42 1.07 15.50
N ALA A 87 -7.72 0.36 14.40
CA ALA A 87 -7.85 0.97 13.08
C ALA A 87 -8.88 2.11 13.05
N ALA A 88 -10.01 1.93 13.74
CA ALA A 88 -11.07 2.93 13.82
C ALA A 88 -10.62 4.20 14.55
N GLU A 89 -9.92 4.08 15.69
CA GLU A 89 -9.41 5.25 16.44
C GLU A 89 -8.31 5.98 15.67
N ILE A 90 -7.43 5.26 14.98
CA ILE A 90 -6.39 5.85 14.12
C ILE A 90 -7.03 6.61 12.95
N ASN A 91 -8.11 6.07 12.37
CA ASN A 91 -8.85 6.72 11.30
C ASN A 91 -9.55 8.01 11.75
N LYS A 92 -10.14 8.03 12.96
CA LYS A 92 -10.76 9.26 13.53
C LYS A 92 -9.79 10.44 13.62
N LEU A 93 -8.50 10.14 13.79
CA LEU A 93 -7.42 11.13 13.86
C LEU A 93 -6.80 11.44 12.49
N SER A 94 -7.32 10.86 11.39
CA SER A 94 -6.80 11.02 10.02
C SER A 94 -5.31 10.67 9.88
N LEU A 95 -4.84 9.68 10.63
CA LEU A 95 -3.43 9.25 10.59
C LEU A 95 -3.12 8.27 9.45
N ILE A 96 -4.15 7.73 8.80
CA ILE A 96 -4.02 6.77 7.71
C ILE A 96 -3.76 7.55 6.42
N ARG A 97 -2.60 7.31 5.82
CA ARG A 97 -2.15 8.01 4.60
C ARG A 97 -1.94 7.01 3.48
N SER A 98 -2.33 7.41 2.27
CA SER A 98 -2.00 6.68 1.04
C SER A 98 -0.51 6.34 1.03
N PRO A 99 -0.14 5.08 0.76
CA PRO A 99 -0.94 4.03 0.12
C PRO A 99 -1.82 3.19 1.08
N LEU A 100 -1.75 3.42 2.39
CA LEU A 100 -2.65 2.76 3.36
C LEU A 100 -4.08 3.30 3.19
N ASN A 101 -5.07 2.45 3.43
CA ASN A 101 -6.47 2.82 3.29
C ASN A 101 -7.35 2.20 4.39
N TYR A 102 -8.43 2.88 4.76
CA TYR A 102 -9.46 2.35 5.65
C TYR A 102 -10.79 2.23 4.90
N ASP A 103 -11.37 1.04 4.86
CA ASP A 103 -12.61 0.80 4.11
C ASP A 103 -13.89 0.99 4.95
N GLY A 104 -13.77 1.61 6.12
CA GLY A 104 -14.86 1.75 7.09
C GLY A 104 -14.85 0.66 8.17
N THR A 105 -14.24 -0.49 7.89
CA THR A 105 -14.14 -1.63 8.82
C THR A 105 -12.71 -2.06 9.06
N ASN A 106 -11.92 -2.16 7.99
CA ASN A 106 -10.58 -2.74 8.00
C ASN A 106 -9.56 -1.70 7.54
N LEU A 107 -8.41 -1.68 8.22
CA LEU A 107 -7.20 -1.04 7.71
C LEU A 107 -6.58 -1.96 6.65
N LYS A 108 -6.17 -1.39 5.52
CA LYS A 108 -5.52 -2.08 4.41
C LYS A 108 -4.13 -1.52 4.17
N ASP A 109 -3.19 -2.42 3.88
CA ASP A 109 -1.86 -2.04 3.45
C ASP A 109 -1.85 -1.53 2.00
N GLY A 110 -0.67 -1.11 1.51
CA GLY A 110 -0.53 -0.60 0.14
C GLY A 110 -0.80 -1.63 -0.96
N TRP A 111 -0.84 -2.92 -0.62
CA TRP A 111 -1.19 -4.01 -1.54
C TRP A 111 -2.66 -4.42 -1.43
N GLY A 112 -3.39 -3.91 -0.43
CA GLY A 112 -4.80 -4.22 -0.20
C GLY A 112 -5.06 -5.37 0.76
N ASN A 113 -4.04 -5.90 1.44
CA ASN A 113 -4.25 -6.88 2.51
C ASN A 113 -4.79 -6.20 3.76
N VAL A 114 -5.59 -6.94 4.54
CA VAL A 114 -6.09 -6.45 5.82
C VAL A 114 -4.96 -6.45 6.85
N MET A 115 -4.71 -5.29 7.44
CA MET A 115 -3.78 -5.10 8.55
C MET A 115 -4.53 -5.26 9.87
N SER A 116 -3.95 -6.03 10.80
CA SER A 116 -4.33 -5.94 12.21
C SER A 116 -3.57 -4.78 12.85
N ILE A 117 -4.25 -4.01 13.70
CA ILE A 117 -3.60 -3.04 14.57
C ILE A 117 -4.34 -3.00 15.90
N ASN A 118 -3.60 -3.30 16.97
CA ASN A 118 -4.18 -3.46 18.28
C ASN A 118 -3.19 -3.04 19.36
N GLY A 119 -3.69 -2.38 20.39
CA GLY A 119 -2.90 -1.98 21.54
C GLY A 119 -3.12 -2.81 22.80
N SER A 120 -2.31 -2.48 23.80
CA SER A 120 -2.35 -2.94 25.19
C SER A 120 -1.96 -1.77 26.09
N ALA A 121 -1.87 -1.99 27.41
CA ALA A 121 -1.42 -0.93 28.32
C ALA A 121 -0.01 -0.41 27.97
N THR A 122 0.92 -1.24 27.51
CA THR A 122 2.34 -0.85 27.37
C THR A 122 2.91 -0.90 25.96
N SER A 123 2.20 -1.56 25.04
CA SER A 123 2.64 -1.74 23.66
C SER A 123 1.47 -1.78 22.70
N PHE A 124 1.76 -1.57 21.42
CA PHE A 124 0.84 -1.91 20.34
C PHE A 124 1.56 -2.74 19.30
N ALA A 125 0.79 -3.47 18.51
CA ALA A 125 1.30 -4.32 17.45
C ALA A 125 0.46 -4.14 16.19
N LEU A 126 1.09 -4.36 15.04
CA LEU A 126 0.43 -4.36 13.74
C LEU A 126 0.95 -5.48 12.84
N THR A 127 0.15 -5.86 11.85
CA THR A 127 0.57 -6.75 10.76
C THR A 127 0.56 -6.03 9.42
N ILE A 128 1.44 -6.45 8.50
CA ILE A 128 1.53 -5.99 7.12
C ILE A 128 1.68 -7.22 6.23
N GLY A 129 1.04 -7.23 5.06
CA GLY A 129 1.00 -8.39 4.18
C GLY A 129 -0.17 -9.32 4.48
N GLY A 130 -0.22 -10.44 3.76
CA GLY A 130 -1.32 -11.38 3.83
C GLY A 130 -1.38 -12.31 2.62
N SER A 131 -2.44 -13.10 2.56
CA SER A 131 -2.67 -14.09 1.48
C SER A 131 -3.42 -13.53 0.27
N THR A 132 -4.08 -12.38 0.39
CA THR A 132 -4.88 -11.81 -0.71
C THR A 132 -4.00 -11.23 -1.80
N PHE A 133 -2.99 -10.45 -1.39
CA PHE A 133 -1.98 -9.85 -2.26
C PHE A 133 -0.60 -10.03 -1.61
N PRO A 134 0.02 -11.23 -1.77
CA PRO A 134 1.26 -11.56 -1.11
C PRO A 134 2.39 -10.58 -1.43
N ILE A 135 3.11 -10.15 -0.40
CA ILE A 135 4.27 -9.28 -0.55
C ILE A 135 5.42 -10.09 -1.14
N GLN A 136 6.13 -9.51 -2.12
CA GLN A 136 7.32 -10.13 -2.69
C GLN A 136 8.45 -10.21 -1.65
N GLN A 137 9.36 -11.18 -1.81
CA GLN A 137 10.43 -11.42 -0.84
C GLN A 137 11.31 -10.18 -0.60
N ASP A 138 11.66 -9.45 -1.66
CA ASP A 138 12.52 -8.26 -1.59
C ASP A 138 11.79 -7.08 -0.91
N ASP A 139 10.49 -6.92 -1.18
CA ASP A 139 9.64 -5.91 -0.54
C ASP A 139 9.46 -6.21 0.95
N CYS A 140 9.28 -7.48 1.30
CA CYS A 140 9.22 -7.96 2.68
C CYS A 140 10.51 -7.61 3.44
N ALA A 141 11.67 -7.94 2.86
CA ALA A 141 12.97 -7.63 3.46
C ALA A 141 13.18 -6.11 3.62
N SER A 142 12.80 -5.33 2.62
CA SER A 142 12.91 -3.87 2.63
C SER A 142 12.03 -3.22 3.70
N LEU A 143 10.78 -3.68 3.84
CA LEU A 143 9.89 -3.22 4.91
C LEU A 143 10.43 -3.56 6.30
N VAL A 144 10.90 -4.78 6.50
CA VAL A 144 11.46 -5.20 7.79
C VAL A 144 12.68 -4.37 8.16
N ALA A 145 13.57 -4.08 7.21
CA ALA A 145 14.72 -3.22 7.42
C ALA A 145 14.30 -1.81 7.88
N ARG A 146 13.21 -1.26 7.33
CA ARG A 146 12.67 0.06 7.72
C ARG A 146 12.00 0.07 9.09
N LEU A 147 11.31 -1.02 9.46
CA LEU A 147 10.64 -1.14 10.76
C LEU A 147 11.61 -1.46 11.89
N SER A 148 12.72 -2.14 11.58
CA SER A 148 13.70 -2.61 12.56
C SER A 148 14.17 -1.53 13.53
N PRO A 149 14.49 -0.28 13.15
CA PRO A 149 15.00 0.72 14.10
C PRO A 149 14.00 1.13 15.18
N VAL A 150 12.69 1.05 14.93
CA VAL A 150 11.64 1.53 15.85
C VAL A 150 10.84 0.42 16.52
N ALA A 151 10.77 -0.76 15.89
CA ALA A 151 10.06 -1.90 16.46
C ALA A 151 10.88 -2.52 17.59
N ASN A 152 10.21 -2.86 18.69
CA ASN A 152 10.80 -3.61 19.80
C ASN A 152 10.96 -5.09 19.43
N ALA A 153 9.99 -5.66 18.71
CA ALA A 153 10.06 -7.03 18.22
C ALA A 153 9.43 -7.14 16.83
N ILE A 154 9.95 -8.06 16.01
CA ILE A 154 9.45 -8.34 14.65
C ILE A 154 9.43 -9.86 14.44
N ARG A 155 8.29 -10.37 13.99
CA ARG A 155 8.09 -11.76 13.54
C ARG A 155 7.59 -11.74 12.11
N ILE A 156 8.04 -12.70 11.30
CA ILE A 156 7.76 -12.74 9.86
C ILE A 156 7.38 -14.16 9.46
N GLY A 157 6.31 -14.32 8.70
CA GLY A 157 5.89 -15.61 8.14
C GLY A 157 4.39 -15.65 7.90
N ALA A 158 3.90 -16.74 7.31
CA ALA A 158 2.47 -16.89 7.00
C ALA A 158 1.58 -16.89 8.25
N ASP A 159 2.09 -17.38 9.38
CA ASP A 159 1.35 -17.43 10.65
C ASP A 159 1.66 -16.25 11.58
N ALA A 160 2.40 -15.23 11.11
CA ALA A 160 2.70 -14.08 11.94
C ALA A 160 1.43 -13.29 12.23
N ALA A 161 1.17 -13.00 13.51
CA ALA A 161 -0.07 -12.37 13.96
C ALA A 161 0.19 -11.28 15.00
N ALA A 162 -0.74 -10.34 15.10
CA ALA A 162 -0.79 -9.33 16.15
C ALA A 162 -2.12 -9.41 16.89
N ALA A 163 -2.08 -9.42 18.22
CA ALA A 163 -3.24 -9.40 19.10
C ALA A 163 -2.87 -8.82 20.47
N GLY A 164 -3.76 -8.02 21.08
CA GLY A 164 -3.57 -7.48 22.43
C GLY A 164 -2.24 -6.75 22.64
N GLY A 165 -1.78 -6.00 21.63
CA GLY A 165 -0.51 -5.26 21.66
C GLY A 165 0.76 -6.12 21.62
N ALA A 166 0.63 -7.42 21.32
CA ALA A 166 1.73 -8.37 21.21
C ALA A 166 1.73 -9.06 19.83
N ILE A 167 2.87 -9.64 19.48
CA ILE A 167 3.06 -10.42 18.24
C ILE A 167 3.30 -11.90 18.55
N SER A 168 2.85 -12.78 17.66
CA SER A 168 2.99 -14.24 17.79
C SER A 168 3.15 -14.91 16.43
N GLY A 169 3.42 -16.22 16.43
CA GLY A 169 3.65 -17.01 15.22
C GLY A 169 4.92 -16.60 14.46
N GLY A 170 5.07 -17.12 13.24
CA GLY A 170 6.17 -16.80 12.33
C GLY A 170 7.59 -17.04 12.86
N SER A 171 8.56 -16.68 12.05
CA SER A 171 9.98 -16.67 12.40
C SER A 171 10.36 -15.38 13.11
N LEU A 172 11.05 -15.48 14.25
CA LEU A 172 11.52 -14.31 14.99
C LEU A 172 12.69 -13.66 14.25
N TYR A 173 12.54 -12.42 13.81
CA TYR A 173 13.62 -11.63 13.23
C TYR A 173 14.26 -10.70 14.27
N LYS A 174 13.45 -10.03 15.10
CA LYS A 174 13.95 -9.09 16.10
C LYS A 174 13.26 -9.27 17.45
N SER A 175 14.02 -9.19 18.54
CA SER A 175 13.52 -9.07 19.91
C SER A 175 14.45 -8.19 20.75
N GLY A 176 13.96 -7.03 21.16
CA GLY A 176 14.77 -6.01 21.84
C GLY A 176 15.93 -5.54 20.96
N ALA A 177 17.16 -5.72 21.44
CA ALA A 177 18.37 -5.41 20.67
C ALA A 177 18.85 -6.57 19.76
N THR A 178 18.28 -7.77 19.92
CA THR A 178 18.76 -8.98 19.24
C THR A 178 18.13 -9.09 17.85
N ILE A 179 18.97 -9.28 16.83
CA ILE A 179 18.56 -9.52 15.44
C ILE A 179 18.96 -10.95 15.05
N THR A 180 18.01 -11.69 14.48
CA THR A 180 18.16 -13.08 14.03
C THR A 180 17.96 -13.12 12.52
N GLN A 181 19.06 -13.08 11.76
CA GLN A 181 19.03 -12.95 10.30
C GLN A 181 18.32 -14.13 9.61
N SER A 182 18.41 -15.34 10.16
CA SER A 182 17.69 -16.51 9.65
C SER A 182 16.17 -16.36 9.74
N GLY A 183 15.67 -15.53 10.66
CA GLY A 183 14.25 -15.21 10.76
C GLY A 183 13.76 -14.35 9.60
N LEU A 184 14.62 -13.48 9.06
CA LEU A 184 14.30 -12.69 7.86
C LEU A 184 14.19 -13.59 6.64
N THR A 185 15.21 -14.43 6.41
CA THR A 185 15.28 -15.29 5.22
C THR A 185 14.14 -16.30 5.21
N THR A 186 13.88 -16.97 6.33
CA THR A 186 12.82 -17.98 6.46
C THR A 186 11.42 -17.34 6.42
N GLY A 187 11.24 -16.19 7.06
CA GLY A 187 9.96 -15.51 7.12
C GLY A 187 9.54 -14.90 5.80
N CYS A 188 10.43 -14.16 5.13
CA CYS A 188 10.12 -13.52 3.84
C CYS A 188 10.08 -14.51 2.67
N SER A 189 10.60 -15.74 2.81
CA SER A 189 10.43 -16.81 1.80
C SER A 189 9.12 -17.57 1.92
N ALA A 190 8.27 -17.26 2.91
CA ALA A 190 6.95 -17.89 3.03
C ALA A 190 6.05 -17.49 1.85
N SER A 191 5.11 -18.36 1.44
CA SER A 191 4.24 -18.11 0.29
C SER A 191 3.32 -16.89 0.44
N ASN A 192 2.97 -16.54 1.69
CA ASN A 192 2.13 -15.40 2.04
C ASN A 192 2.75 -14.69 3.25
N PRO A 193 3.87 -13.96 3.08
CA PRO A 193 4.61 -13.44 4.22
C PRO A 193 3.80 -12.33 4.91
N ILE A 194 3.58 -12.49 6.20
CA ILE A 194 3.03 -11.44 7.08
C ILE A 194 4.16 -10.94 7.96
N ILE A 195 4.31 -9.62 8.04
CA ILE A 195 5.24 -8.95 8.95
C ILE A 195 4.44 -8.48 10.16
N ALA A 196 4.66 -9.09 11.32
CA ALA A 196 4.09 -8.66 12.60
C ALA A 196 5.14 -7.87 13.38
N ALA A 197 4.85 -6.59 13.65
CA ALA A 197 5.75 -5.69 14.38
C ALA A 197 5.11 -5.22 15.68
N GLN A 198 5.88 -5.26 16.78
CA GLN A 198 5.49 -4.75 18.08
C GLN A 198 6.29 -3.49 18.41
N PHE A 199 5.60 -2.48 18.94
CA PHE A 199 6.18 -1.22 19.37
C PHE A 199 5.87 -1.02 20.85
N ARG A 200 6.88 -0.61 21.61
CA ARG A 200 6.79 -0.39 23.05
C ARG A 200 7.35 1.00 23.39
N PHE A 201 6.91 1.53 24.52
CA PHE A 201 7.59 2.63 25.22
C PHE A 201 8.97 2.25 25.74
#